data_AF-A0AB38H818-F1
#
_entry.id   AF-A0AB38H818-F1
#
_cell.length_a   1.000
_cell.length_b   1.000
_cell.length_c   1.000
_cell.angle_alpha   90.00
_cell.angle_beta   90.00
_cell.angle_gamma   90.00
#
_symmetry.space_group_name_H-M   'P 1'
#
loop_
_entity.id
_entity.type
_entity.pdbx_description
1 polymer ?
#
loop_
_entity_poly.entity_id
_entity_poly.type
_entity_poly.pdbx_seq_one_letter_code
_entity_poly.pdbx_strand_id
1 'polypeptide(L)'
;MNHIHYVNPKGSMDQLSHMEVEQLAKKAKSKLYQLYRNCSLAVLNSGAITDDSRELLNKYPDFDINLVARERGIALELYNPPASAFVDDKMIKNIQYHLFAVLRDILFVNVLNQRINPCDIQDSKHITNQVFSILRNAKALINGE
;
A
#
# COMPACT_ATOMS: atom_id res chain seq x y z
N MET A 1 -14.60 -5.89 -20.82
CA MET A 1 -14.44 -4.47 -20.47
C MET A 1 -13.64 -4.43 -19.17
N ASN A 2 -12.49 -3.76 -19.15
CA ASN A 2 -11.73 -3.59 -17.91
C ASN A 2 -12.40 -2.51 -17.07
N HIS A 3 -12.72 -2.83 -15.82
CA HIS A 3 -13.30 -1.87 -14.88
C HIS A 3 -12.16 -1.11 -14.21
N ILE A 4 -12.11 0.21 -14.43
CA ILE A 4 -11.07 1.08 -13.89
C ILE A 4 -11.70 2.01 -12.85
N HIS A 5 -11.14 2.01 -11.64
CA HIS A 5 -11.58 2.89 -10.56
C HIS A 5 -10.43 3.80 -10.11
N TYR A 6 -10.73 5.08 -9.96
CA TYR A 6 -9.79 6.06 -9.40
C TYR A 6 -10.09 6.31 -7.93
N VAL A 7 -9.05 6.21 -7.10
CA VAL A 7 -9.16 6.40 -5.65
C VAL A 7 -8.20 7.50 -5.22
N ASN A 8 -8.75 8.55 -4.63
CA ASN A 8 -7.96 9.65 -4.08
C ASN A 8 -7.44 9.32 -2.67
N PRO A 9 -6.29 9.89 -2.26
CA PRO A 9 -5.69 9.69 -0.96
C PRO A 9 -6.61 10.13 0.16
N LYS A 10 -6.49 9.42 1.29
CA LYS A 10 -7.24 9.70 2.50
C LYS A 10 -6.44 9.31 3.74
N GLY A 11 -6.26 10.26 4.65
CA GLY A 11 -5.58 10.09 5.94
C GLY A 11 -4.05 10.27 5.86
N SER A 12 -3.38 9.66 4.89
CA SER A 12 -1.95 9.82 4.65
C SER A 12 -1.63 9.79 3.15
N MET A 13 -0.40 10.19 2.80
CA MET A 13 0.15 10.12 1.43
C MET A 13 -0.54 11.06 0.43
N ASP A 14 -0.98 12.23 0.89
CA ASP A 14 -1.55 13.28 0.02
C ASP A 14 -0.48 13.93 -0.86
N GLN A 15 0.80 13.80 -0.48
CA GLN A 15 1.96 14.30 -1.22
C GLN A 15 3.02 13.21 -1.33
N LEU A 16 3.46 12.94 -2.54
CA LEU A 16 4.58 12.07 -2.86
C LEU A 16 5.52 12.78 -3.82
N SER A 17 6.82 12.55 -3.65
CA SER A 17 7.82 12.98 -4.64
C SER A 17 7.76 12.11 -5.89
N HIS A 18 8.22 12.65 -7.02
CA HIS A 18 8.34 11.89 -8.27
C HIS A 18 9.17 10.60 -8.09
N MET A 19 10.23 10.64 -7.26
CA MET A 19 11.06 9.48 -6.99
C MET A 19 10.30 8.37 -6.27
N GLU A 20 9.46 8.70 -5.29
CA GLU A 20 8.62 7.71 -4.57
C GLU A 20 7.58 7.08 -5.49
N VAL A 21 6.98 7.90 -6.38
CA VAL A 21 6.07 7.40 -7.41
C VAL A 21 6.80 6.45 -8.35
N GLU A 22 8.02 6.77 -8.80
CA GLU A 22 8.82 5.91 -9.69
C GLU A 22 9.30 4.60 -9.04
N GLN A 23 9.45 4.55 -7.72
CA GLN A 23 9.80 3.32 -7.00
C GLN A 23 8.69 2.26 -7.08
N LEU A 24 7.43 2.72 -7.10
CA LEU A 24 6.25 1.86 -7.22
C LEU A 24 5.58 1.91 -8.59
N ALA A 25 6.04 2.76 -9.50
CA ALA A 25 5.62 2.73 -10.89
C ALA A 25 5.85 1.32 -11.44
N LYS A 26 4.94 0.86 -12.30
CA LYS A 26 4.91 -0.46 -12.91
C LYS A 26 6.15 -0.72 -13.78
N LYS A 27 7.29 -0.93 -13.13
CA LYS A 27 8.46 -1.59 -13.69
C LYS A 27 8.13 -3.06 -13.60
N ALA A 28 7.79 -3.67 -14.73
CA ALA A 28 7.08 -4.95 -14.89
C ALA A 28 7.57 -6.18 -14.08
N LYS A 29 8.60 -6.06 -13.22
CA LYS A 29 9.17 -7.12 -12.37
C LYS A 29 9.66 -6.63 -10.99
N SER A 30 9.26 -5.45 -10.52
CA SER A 30 9.67 -4.98 -9.20
C SER A 30 9.07 -5.88 -8.10
N LYS A 31 9.91 -6.46 -7.24
CA LYS A 31 9.46 -7.21 -6.05
C LYS A 31 8.59 -6.33 -5.14
N LEU A 32 8.93 -5.04 -5.05
CA LEU A 32 8.20 -4.05 -4.27
C LEU A 32 6.80 -3.81 -4.85
N TYR A 33 6.69 -3.73 -6.19
CA TYR A 33 5.41 -3.62 -6.86
C TYR A 33 4.51 -4.84 -6.61
N GLN A 34 5.06 -6.05 -6.73
CA GLN A 34 4.30 -7.28 -6.47
C GLN A 34 3.82 -7.35 -5.02
N LEU A 35 4.66 -6.96 -4.07
CA LEU A 35 4.27 -6.84 -2.65
C LEU A 35 3.14 -5.82 -2.48
N TYR A 36 3.28 -4.64 -3.07
CA TYR A 36 2.28 -3.58 -3.01
C TYR A 36 0.93 -4.00 -3.61
N ARG A 37 0.95 -4.62 -4.80
CA ARG A 37 -0.24 -5.18 -5.46
C ARG A 37 -0.93 -6.20 -4.56
N ASN A 38 -0.18 -7.19 -4.04
CA ASN A 38 -0.77 -8.28 -3.28
C ASN A 38 -1.33 -7.80 -1.92
N CYS A 39 -0.63 -6.90 -1.22
CA CYS A 39 -1.15 -6.28 0.00
C CYS A 39 -2.42 -5.45 -0.27
N SER A 40 -2.45 -4.71 -1.39
CA SER A 40 -3.63 -3.93 -1.78
C SER A 40 -4.83 -4.82 -2.11
N LEU A 41 -4.60 -5.96 -2.78
CA LEU A 41 -5.65 -6.95 -3.06
C LEU A 41 -6.21 -7.57 -1.78
N ALA A 42 -5.34 -7.89 -0.80
CA ALA A 42 -5.76 -8.39 0.49
C ALA A 42 -6.66 -7.38 1.23
N VAL A 43 -6.31 -6.08 1.19
CA VAL A 43 -7.13 -5.01 1.76
C VAL A 43 -8.49 -4.88 1.06
N LEU A 44 -8.52 -4.92 -0.27
CA LEU A 44 -9.77 -4.85 -1.04
C LEU A 44 -10.70 -6.02 -0.76
N ASN A 45 -10.16 -7.16 -0.37
CA ASN A 45 -10.92 -8.37 -0.04
C ASN A 45 -11.13 -8.54 1.48
N SER A 46 -10.91 -7.48 2.27
CA SER A 46 -11.19 -7.49 3.71
C SER A 46 -12.68 -7.75 3.96
N GLY A 47 -12.98 -8.81 4.71
CA GLY A 47 -14.34 -9.29 4.95
C GLY A 47 -14.76 -10.52 4.11
N ALA A 48 -13.91 -11.01 3.22
CA ALA A 48 -14.17 -12.29 2.56
C ALA A 48 -14.06 -13.48 3.53
N ILE A 49 -14.97 -14.43 3.39
CA ILE A 49 -15.00 -15.68 4.17
C ILE A 49 -14.09 -16.70 3.47
N THR A 50 -12.78 -16.46 3.49
CA THR A 50 -11.75 -17.36 2.94
C THR A 50 -10.47 -17.22 3.76
N ASP A 51 -9.79 -18.33 4.02
CA ASP A 51 -8.54 -18.41 4.76
C ASP A 51 -7.31 -18.72 3.87
N ASP A 52 -7.51 -19.09 2.59
CA ASP A 52 -6.41 -19.37 1.66
C ASP A 52 -6.03 -18.13 0.81
N SER A 53 -4.88 -17.55 1.15
CA SER A 53 -4.29 -16.44 0.40
C SER A 53 -3.97 -16.76 -1.07
N ARG A 54 -3.67 -18.01 -1.43
CA ARG A 54 -3.40 -18.41 -2.83
C ARG A 54 -4.68 -18.47 -3.63
N GLU A 55 -5.77 -18.96 -3.03
CA GLU A 55 -7.08 -18.93 -3.66
C GLU A 55 -7.50 -17.49 -3.98
N LEU A 56 -7.27 -16.56 -3.04
CA LEU A 56 -7.50 -15.14 -3.26
C LEU A 56 -6.71 -14.60 -4.47
N LEU A 57 -5.41 -14.85 -4.53
CA LEU A 57 -4.57 -14.36 -5.63
C LEU A 57 -5.00 -14.97 -6.97
N ASN A 58 -5.34 -16.26 -6.99
CA ASN A 58 -5.80 -16.97 -8.19
C ASN A 58 -7.19 -16.52 -8.65
N LYS A 59 -8.04 -16.03 -7.73
CA LYS A 59 -9.37 -15.51 -8.04
C LYS A 59 -9.32 -14.16 -8.74
N TYR A 60 -8.27 -13.37 -8.50
CA TYR A 60 -8.08 -12.06 -9.12
C TYR A 60 -6.73 -11.97 -9.87
N PRO A 61 -6.54 -12.78 -10.93
CA PRO A 61 -5.31 -12.74 -11.72
C PRO A 61 -5.17 -11.43 -12.49
N ASP A 62 -6.29 -10.85 -12.92
CA ASP A 62 -6.36 -9.62 -13.71
C ASP A 62 -6.45 -8.33 -12.87
N PHE A 63 -6.40 -8.46 -11.54
CA PHE A 63 -6.33 -7.29 -10.66
C PHE A 63 -4.98 -6.56 -10.87
N ASP A 64 -5.01 -5.24 -10.93
CA ASP A 64 -3.77 -4.45 -10.96
C ASP A 64 -3.96 -3.09 -10.30
N ILE A 65 -2.86 -2.47 -9.88
CA ILE A 65 -2.89 -1.17 -9.19
C ILE A 65 -1.73 -0.29 -9.65
N ASN A 66 -2.05 0.93 -10.08
CA ASN A 66 -1.06 1.94 -10.48
C ASN A 66 -1.17 3.20 -9.63
N LEU A 67 -0.03 3.85 -9.44
CA LEU A 67 0.04 5.22 -8.91
C LEU A 67 0.02 6.20 -10.09
N VAL A 68 -0.87 7.16 -10.02
CA VAL A 68 -1.02 8.21 -11.03
C VAL A 68 -0.79 9.56 -10.38
N ALA A 69 0.18 10.32 -10.90
CA ALA A 69 0.38 11.70 -10.49
C ALA A 69 -0.75 12.59 -11.04
N ARG A 70 -1.27 13.48 -10.19
CA ARG A 70 -2.31 14.46 -10.51
C ARG A 70 -1.85 15.84 -10.03
N GLU A 71 -2.52 16.90 -10.48
CA GLU A 71 -2.16 18.29 -10.11
C GLU A 71 -2.14 18.54 -8.59
N ARG A 72 -2.95 17.80 -7.81
CA ARG A 72 -3.08 17.97 -6.35
C ARG A 72 -2.54 16.79 -5.55
N GLY A 73 -1.58 16.04 -6.10
CA GLY A 73 -0.91 14.93 -5.42
C GLY A 73 -0.94 13.64 -6.22
N ILE A 74 -1.25 12.54 -5.54
CA ILE A 74 -1.32 11.21 -6.17
C ILE A 74 -2.74 10.66 -6.14
N ALA A 75 -3.04 9.75 -7.07
CA ALA A 75 -4.24 8.93 -7.06
C ALA A 75 -3.88 7.48 -7.34
N LEU A 76 -4.71 6.55 -6.87
CA LEU A 76 -4.62 5.14 -7.23
C LEU A 76 -5.56 4.86 -8.38
N GLU A 77 -5.07 4.09 -9.34
CA GLU A 77 -5.85 3.53 -10.43
C GLU A 77 -5.92 2.02 -10.23
N LEU A 78 -7.14 1.51 -10.00
CA LEU A 78 -7.42 0.11 -9.74
C LEU A 78 -8.03 -0.53 -10.97
N TYR A 79 -7.42 -1.61 -11.44
CA TYR A 79 -7.90 -2.41 -12.55
C TYR A 79 -8.54 -3.67 -12.01
N ASN A 80 -9.80 -3.90 -12.40
CA ASN A 80 -10.57 -5.09 -12.00
C ASN A 80 -10.53 -5.39 -10.48
N PRO A 81 -10.79 -4.41 -9.60
CA PRO A 81 -10.80 -4.65 -8.16
C PRO A 81 -11.98 -5.56 -7.75
N PRO A 82 -11.88 -6.26 -6.61
CA PRO A 82 -13.01 -6.99 -6.02
C PRO A 82 -14.25 -6.11 -5.84
N ALA A 83 -15.40 -6.53 -6.39
CA ALA A 83 -16.65 -5.79 -6.29
C ALA A 83 -17.13 -5.61 -4.83
N SER A 84 -16.77 -6.53 -3.95
CA SER A 84 -17.06 -6.46 -2.50
C SER A 84 -16.45 -5.25 -1.80
N ALA A 85 -15.47 -4.59 -2.41
CA ALA A 85 -14.86 -3.37 -1.87
C ALA A 85 -15.73 -2.11 -2.05
N PHE A 86 -16.86 -2.23 -2.75
CA PHE A 86 -17.73 -1.12 -3.16
C PHE A 86 -19.16 -1.31 -2.66
N VAL A 87 -19.84 -0.19 -2.39
CA VAL A 87 -21.28 -0.09 -2.14
C VAL A 87 -21.80 1.02 -3.05
N ASP A 88 -22.76 0.71 -3.93
CA ASP A 88 -23.29 1.64 -4.95
C ASP A 88 -22.17 2.32 -5.75
N ASP A 89 -21.22 1.53 -6.27
CA ASP A 89 -20.02 1.95 -7.01
C ASP A 89 -19.07 2.90 -6.24
N LYS A 90 -19.31 3.12 -4.95
CA LYS A 90 -18.43 3.91 -4.08
C LYS A 90 -17.61 2.98 -3.20
N MET A 91 -16.29 3.17 -3.23
CA MET A 91 -15.38 2.41 -2.38
C MET A 91 -15.71 2.63 -0.89
N ILE A 92 -15.70 1.54 -0.13
CA ILE A 92 -15.86 1.59 1.33
C ILE A 92 -14.73 2.42 1.93
N LYS A 93 -15.07 3.41 2.77
CA LYS A 93 -14.11 4.40 3.31
C LYS A 93 -12.93 3.75 4.04
N ASN A 94 -13.14 2.70 4.83
CA ASN A 94 -12.07 2.04 5.57
C ASN A 94 -11.08 1.31 4.65
N ILE A 95 -11.59 0.68 3.58
CA ILE A 95 -10.74 0.07 2.55
C ILE A 95 -9.88 1.14 1.88
N GLN A 96 -10.47 2.29 1.54
CA GLN A 96 -9.72 3.45 1.02
C GLN A 96 -8.60 3.87 1.98
N TYR A 97 -8.88 4.06 3.28
CA TYR A 97 -7.84 4.39 4.26
C TYR A 97 -6.71 3.34 4.31
N HIS A 98 -7.07 2.06 4.32
CA HIS A 98 -6.09 0.98 4.39
C HIS A 98 -5.23 0.86 3.12
N LEU A 99 -5.77 1.14 1.93
CA LEU A 99 -4.96 1.18 0.69
C LEU A 99 -3.82 2.20 0.80
N PHE A 100 -4.10 3.41 1.32
CA PHE A 100 -3.06 4.42 1.50
C PHE A 100 -2.13 4.13 2.68
N ALA A 101 -2.58 3.38 3.70
CA ALA A 101 -1.71 2.87 4.75
C ALA A 101 -0.72 1.82 4.20
N VAL A 102 -1.17 0.91 3.34
CA VAL A 102 -0.29 -0.05 2.64
C VAL A 102 0.76 0.68 1.81
N LEU A 103 0.35 1.69 1.04
CA LEU A 103 1.26 2.53 0.25
C LEU A 103 2.33 3.20 1.13
N ARG A 104 1.90 3.85 2.22
CA ARG A 104 2.77 4.52 3.19
C ARG A 104 3.82 3.56 3.76
N ASP A 105 3.37 2.41 4.27
CA ASP A 105 4.23 1.51 5.03
C ASP A 105 5.23 0.78 4.11
N ILE A 106 4.82 0.38 2.91
CA ILE A 106 5.70 -0.25 1.93
C ILE A 106 6.80 0.71 1.45
N LEU A 107 6.44 1.96 1.10
CA LEU A 107 7.43 2.95 0.68
C LEU A 107 8.40 3.31 1.81
N PHE A 108 7.86 3.58 3.00
CA PHE A 108 8.66 3.99 4.15
C PHE A 108 9.67 2.92 4.56
N VAL A 109 9.22 1.66 4.68
CA VAL A 109 10.10 0.53 5.04
C VAL A 109 11.14 0.28 3.95
N ASN A 110 10.77 0.39 2.66
CA ASN A 110 11.72 0.25 1.56
C ASN A 110 12.83 1.31 1.63
N VAL A 111 12.48 2.58 1.85
CA VAL A 111 13.46 3.67 2.00
C VAL A 111 14.32 3.49 3.24
N LEU A 112 13.74 3.05 4.37
CA LEU A 112 14.51 2.74 5.56
C LEU A 112 15.54 1.64 5.28
N ASN A 113 15.12 0.52 4.69
CA ASN A 113 16.00 -0.62 4.40
C ASN A 113 17.15 -0.26 3.43
N GLN A 114 16.94 0.68 2.51
CA GLN A 114 18.00 1.16 1.62
C GLN A 114 19.09 1.97 2.33
N ARG A 115 18.80 2.53 3.51
CA ARG A 115 19.73 3.36 4.30
C ARG A 115 20.47 2.58 5.38
N ILE A 116 20.08 1.33 5.64
CA ILE A 116 20.65 0.50 6.71
C ILE A 116 21.90 -0.21 6.18
N ASN A 117 23.00 -0.15 6.94
CA ASN A 117 24.17 -0.95 6.61
C ASN A 117 23.87 -2.43 6.87
N PRO A 118 24.32 -3.36 6.01
CA PRO A 118 24.09 -4.79 6.20
C PRO A 118 24.54 -5.32 7.57
N CYS A 119 25.58 -4.73 8.17
CA CYS A 119 26.09 -5.08 9.48
C CYS A 119 25.14 -4.71 10.65
N ASP A 120 24.27 -3.72 10.46
CA ASP A 120 23.38 -3.21 11.52
C ASP A 120 22.04 -3.98 11.59
N ILE A 121 21.79 -4.88 10.63
CA ILE A 121 20.51 -5.61 10.50
C ILE A 121 20.23 -6.53 11.69
N GLN A 122 21.27 -7.01 12.38
CA GLN A 122 21.15 -7.91 13.53
C GLN A 122 21.29 -7.18 14.88
N ASP A 123 21.47 -5.85 14.89
CA ASP A 123 21.56 -5.10 16.13
C ASP A 123 20.17 -4.86 16.74
N SER A 124 19.95 -5.38 17.94
CA SER A 124 18.72 -5.19 18.72
C SER A 124 18.30 -3.72 18.88
N LYS A 125 19.26 -2.80 19.03
CA LYS A 125 18.97 -1.36 19.15
C LYS A 125 18.44 -0.83 17.83
N HIS A 126 19.01 -1.28 16.72
CA HIS A 126 18.58 -0.88 15.39
C HIS A 126 17.15 -1.36 15.10
N ILE A 127 16.85 -2.63 15.36
CA ILE A 127 15.50 -3.21 15.18
C ILE A 127 14.46 -2.43 15.99
N THR A 128 14.76 -2.11 17.25
CA THR A 128 13.85 -1.34 18.12
C THR A 128 13.56 0.05 17.55
N ASN A 129 14.60 0.77 17.10
CA ASN A 129 14.45 2.09 16.49
C ASN A 129 13.72 2.03 15.14
N GLN A 130 13.87 0.94 14.38
CA GLN A 130 13.14 0.73 13.14
C GLN A 130 11.65 0.57 13.40
N VAL A 131 11.26 -0.29 14.35
CA VAL A 131 9.85 -0.48 14.76
C VAL A 131 9.25 0.84 15.23
N PHE A 132 9.96 1.58 16.09
CA PHE A 132 9.53 2.92 16.53
C PHE A 132 9.32 3.88 15.36
N SER A 133 10.26 3.91 14.40
CA SER A 133 10.19 4.80 13.24
C SER A 133 8.98 4.49 12.36
N ILE A 134 8.65 3.21 12.15
CA ILE A 134 7.47 2.78 11.38
C ILE A 134 6.19 3.25 12.07
N LEU A 135 6.04 2.98 13.38
CA LEU A 135 4.86 3.38 14.15
C LEU A 135 4.70 4.91 14.21
N ARG A 136 5.81 5.64 14.38
CA ARG A 136 5.81 7.10 14.36
C ARG A 136 5.38 7.65 12.99
N ASN A 137 5.91 7.12 11.89
CA ASN A 137 5.53 7.52 10.55
C ASN A 137 4.04 7.21 10.26
N ALA A 138 3.53 6.13 10.83
CA ALA A 138 2.12 5.76 10.76
C ALA A 138 1.19 6.63 11.63
N LYS A 139 1.74 7.57 12.42
CA LYS A 139 1.01 8.36 13.43
C LYS A 139 0.26 7.49 14.45
N ALA A 140 0.80 6.30 14.74
CA ALA A 140 0.22 5.36 15.70
C ALA A 140 0.71 5.60 17.14
N LEU A 141 1.71 6.46 17.33
CA LEU A 141 2.22 6.85 18.64
C LEU A 141 1.63 8.22 19.00
N ILE A 142 0.68 8.23 19.94
CA ILE A 142 0.02 9.44 20.41
C ILE A 142 0.75 9.92 21.67
N ASN A 143 1.18 11.18 21.68
CA ASN A 143 1.89 11.75 22.82
C ASN A 143 0.88 12.22 23.88
N GLY A 144 1.05 11.79 25.13
CA GLY A 144 0.27 12.29 26.25
C GLY A 144 -1.13 11.69 26.39
N GLU A 145 -1.37 10.54 25.74
CA GLU A 145 -2.47 9.62 26.06
C GLU A 145 -1.97 8.49 26.98
#